data_AF-A0A3N5L7I8-F1
#
_entry.id   AF-A0A3N5L7I8-F1
#
_cell.length_a   1.000
_cell.length_b   1.000
_cell.length_c   1.000
_cell.angle_alpha   90.00
_cell.angle_beta   90.00
_cell.angle_gamma   90.00
#
_symmetry.space_group_name_H-M   'P 1'
#
loop_
_entity.id
_entity.type
_entity.pdbx_description
1 polymer ?
#
loop_
_entity_poly.entity_id
_entity_poly.type
_entity_poly.pdbx_seq_one_letter_code
_entity_poly.pdbx_strand_id
1 'polypeptide(L)' 'MATQDDVRRIAMALPEVCESDGRFAFSVTNKGKEKGIVWVWLERVHPKKARVPNPAVVAIHV' A
#
# COMPACT_ATOMS: atom_id res chain seq x y z
N MET A 1 8.16 17.82 0.86
CA MET A 1 7.27 17.06 -0.05
C MET A 1 6.98 15.74 0.63
N ALA A 2 5.73 15.25 0.63
CA ALA A 2 5.42 13.95 1.22
C ALA A 2 5.92 12.81 0.33
N THR A 3 6.41 11.73 0.94
CA THR A 3 7.02 10.57 0.28
C THR A 3 6.42 9.25 0.78
N GLN A 4 6.77 8.14 0.14
CA GLN A 4 6.41 6.80 0.63
C GLN A 4 7.01 6.50 2.01
N ASP A 5 8.13 7.10 2.37
CA ASP A 5 8.72 6.94 3.70
C ASP A 5 7.86 7.62 4.77
N ASP A 6 7.23 8.75 4.45
CA ASP A 6 6.26 9.38 5.34
C ASP A 6 5.03 8.49 5.55
N VAL A 7 4.54 7.87 4.47
CA VAL A 7 3.42 6.92 4.54
C VAL A 7 3.79 5.68 5.36
N ARG A 8 4.98 5.11 5.15
CA ARG A 8 5.48 3.98 5.96
C ARG A 8 5.55 4.35 7.43
N ARG A 9 6.14 5.51 7.75
CA ARG A 9 6.24 6.00 9.13
C ARG A 9 4.87 6.13 9.80
N ILE A 10 3.86 6.62 9.07
CA ILE A 10 2.49 6.76 9.60
C ILE A 10 1.83 5.39 9.75
N ALA A 11 1.88 4.53 8.72
CA ALA A 11 1.24 3.23 8.74
C ALA A 11 1.81 2.33 9.86
N MET A 12 3.13 2.31 10.00
CA MET A 12 3.82 1.51 11.03
C MET A 12 3.64 2.04 12.46
N ALA A 13 3.12 3.26 12.62
CA ALA A 13 2.74 3.79 13.93
C ALA A 13 1.37 3.28 14.40
N LEU A 14 0.59 2.67 13.51
CA LEU A 14 -0.70 2.09 13.85
C LEU A 14 -0.50 0.67 14.44
N PRO A 15 -1.31 0.27 15.44
CA PRO A 15 -1.24 -1.07 16.02
C PRO A 15 -1.48 -2.16 14.97
N GLU A 16 -0.74 -3.26 15.08
CA GLU A 16 -0.96 -4.50 14.33
C GLU A 16 -0.86 -4.34 12.79
N VAL A 17 -0.21 -3.28 12.32
CA VAL A 17 0.12 -3.11 10.90
C VAL A 17 1.33 -3.95 10.52
N CYS A 18 1.22 -4.64 9.40
CA CYS A 18 2.29 -5.35 8.73
C CYS A 18 2.55 -4.71 7.36
N GLU A 19 3.83 -4.56 6.99
CA GLU A 19 4.27 -4.23 5.63
C GLU A 19 4.38 -5.53 4.82
N SER A 20 3.96 -5.51 3.55
CA SER A 20 4.04 -6.66 2.65
C SER A 20 5.44 -6.83 2.06
N ASP A 21 5.93 -8.07 1.99
CA ASP A 21 7.26 -8.39 1.43
C ASP A 21 7.40 -8.13 -0.09
N GLY A 22 6.28 -8.10 -0.84
CA GLY A 22 6.30 -8.09 -2.31
C GLY A 22 6.16 -6.71 -2.97
N ARG A 23 5.62 -5.71 -2.25
CA ARG A 23 5.35 -4.36 -2.75
C ARG A 23 5.07 -3.41 -1.59
N PHE A 24 5.14 -2.11 -1.86
CA PHE A 24 4.70 -1.08 -0.91
C PHE A 24 3.19 -1.22 -0.62
N ALA A 25 2.86 -1.94 0.44
CA ALA A 25 1.50 -2.22 0.88
C ALA A 25 1.49 -2.52 2.37
N PHE A 26 0.46 -2.05 3.06
CA PHE A 26 0.30 -2.17 4.49
C PHE A 26 -1.10 -2.71 4.79
N SER A 27 -1.16 -3.60 5.76
CA SER A 27 -2.40 -4.25 6.18
C SER A 27 -2.44 -4.42 7.69
N VAL A 28 -3.64 -4.45 8.25
CA VAL A 28 -3.88 -4.90 9.63
C VAL A 28 -4.32 -6.35 9.63
N THR A 29 -3.94 -7.09 10.68
CA THR A 29 -4.48 -8.44 10.87
C THR A 29 -5.84 -8.36 11.54
N ASN A 30 -6.88 -8.86 10.87
CA ASN A 30 -8.24 -8.93 11.41
C ASN A 30 -8.74 -10.37 11.34
N LYS A 31 -8.95 -11.01 12.49
CA LYS A 31 -9.39 -12.42 12.61
C LYS A 31 -8.51 -13.39 11.80
N GLY A 32 -7.19 -13.21 11.87
CA GLY A 32 -6.22 -14.06 11.17
C GLY A 32 -6.14 -13.82 9.66
N LYS A 33 -6.75 -12.75 9.14
CA LYS A 33 -6.67 -12.35 7.73
C LYS A 33 -6.11 -10.94 7.61
N GLU A 34 -5.20 -10.74 6.68
CA GLU A 34 -4.70 -9.41 6.36
C GLU A 34 -5.78 -8.59 5.65
N LYS A 35 -5.98 -7.35 6.14
CA LYS A 35 -6.86 -6.35 5.55
C LYS A 35 -6.01 -5.16 5.15
N GLY A 36 -5.82 -4.99 3.84
CA GLY A 36 -5.08 -3.88 3.28
C GLY A 36 -5.73 -2.54 3.63
N ILE A 37 -4.92 -1.60 4.11
CA ILE A 37 -5.33 -0.23 4.48
C ILE A 37 -4.73 0.81 3.54
N VAL A 38 -3.50 0.60 3.05
CA VAL A 38 -2.85 1.46 2.06
C VAL A 38 -1.86 0.67 1.22
N TRP A 39 -1.81 0.93 -0.09
CA TRP A 39 -0.86 0.28 -1.00
C TRP A 39 -0.53 1.14 -2.21
N VAL A 40 0.59 0.86 -2.86
CA VAL A 40 1.00 1.52 -4.10
C VAL A 40 -0.05 1.31 -5.19
N TRP A 41 -0.42 2.41 -5.86
CA TRP A 41 -1.36 2.32 -6.98
C TRP A 41 -0.75 1.52 -8.13
N LEU A 42 -1.50 0.57 -8.65
CA LEU A 42 -1.12 -0.16 -9.85
C LEU A 42 -1.80 0.49 -11.06
N GLU A 43 -1.04 1.27 -11.82
CA GLU A 43 -1.51 2.04 -12.96
C GLU A 43 -1.47 1.22 -14.25
N ARG A 44 -2.52 1.33 -15.07
CA ARG A 44 -2.52 0.79 -16.44
C ARG A 44 -2.11 1.89 -17.41
N VAL A 45 -0.82 2.01 -17.65
CA VAL A 45 -0.25 3.02 -18.59
C VAL A 45 -0.65 2.74 -20.04
N HIS A 46 -0.71 1.46 -20.43
CA HIS A 46 -1.09 1.05 -21.78
C HIS A 46 -2.35 0.16 -21.76
N PRO A 47 -3.31 0.38 -22.68
CA PRO A 47 -4.47 -0.49 -22.81
C PRO A 47 -4.07 -1.96 -22.98
N LYS A 48 -4.84 -2.84 -22.33
CA LYS A 48 -4.65 -4.32 -22.39
C LYS A 48 -3.29 -4.84 -21.87
N LYS A 49 -2.42 -4.00 -21.30
CA LYS A 49 -1.19 -4.44 -20.62
C LYS A 49 -1.41 -4.63 -19.12
N ALA A 50 -0.45 -5.32 -18.48
CA ALA A 50 -0.39 -5.45 -17.03
C ALA A 50 -0.27 -4.06 -16.39
N ARG A 51 -0.80 -3.92 -15.17
CA ARG A 51 -0.63 -2.70 -14.39
C ARG A 51 0.78 -2.68 -13.78
N VAL A 52 1.34 -1.50 -13.64
CA VAL A 52 2.67 -1.28 -13.05
C VAL A 52 2.55 -0.39 -11.80
N PRO A 53 3.42 -0.57 -10.78
CA PRO A 53 3.42 0.31 -9.62
C PRO A 53 3.72 1.77 -9.98
N ASN A 54 2.90 2.70 -9.49
CA ASN A 54 3.17 4.13 -9.53
C ASN A 54 3.53 4.62 -8.11
N PRO A 55 4.81 4.90 -7.81
CA PRO A 55 5.24 5.26 -6.46
C PRO A 55 4.74 6.64 -5.99
N ALA A 56 4.25 7.48 -6.91
CA ALA A 56 3.71 8.80 -6.59
C ALA A 56 2.25 8.75 -6.10
N VAL A 57 1.58 7.60 -6.19
CA VAL A 57 0.16 7.46 -5.85
C VAL A 57 -0.06 6.25 -4.94
N VAL A 58 -0.87 6.42 -3.90
CA VAL A 58 -1.33 5.35 -3.02
C VAL A 58 -2.85 5.19 -3.13
N ALA A 59 -3.31 3.94 -3.06
CA ALA A 59 -4.70 3.63 -2.80
C ALA A 59 -4.90 3.48 -1.29
N ILE A 60 -6.00 4.01 -0.77
CA ILE A 60 -6.37 3.97 0.65
C ILE A 60 -7.73 3.28 0.77
N HIS A 61 -7.87 2.42 1.76
CA HIS A 61 -9.11 1.73 2.09
C HIS A 61 -9.57 2.15 3.49
N VAL A 62 -10.83 2.62 3.58
CA VAL A 62 -11.46 3.18 4.78
C VAL A 62 -12.63 2.31 5.21
#